data_AF-A0A6A2WC50-F1
#
_entry.id   AF-A0A6A2WC50-F1
#
_cell.length_a   1.000
_cell.length_b   1.000
_cell.length_c   1.000
_cell.angle_alpha   90.00
_cell.angle_beta   90.00
_cell.angle_gamma   90.00
#
_symmetry.space_group_name_H-M   'P 1'
#
loop_
_entity.id
_entity.type
_entity.pdbx_description
1 polymer ?
#
loop_
_entity_poly.entity_id
_entity_poly.type
_entity_poly.pdbx_seq_one_letter_code
_entity_poly.pdbx_strand_id
1 'polypeptide(L)'
;MVDAHSRYVKLTKDQDPLQDIQPGELNQPIDVPQLHLGKCNECGQALPENFEPPAAEPWTTGIFGCAEDTESCWTGLFCPCVLFGRNIESLRDDTPWTTPCICHAICVEGGMALATATAVFHGIDPKTSFLICEGLLFAWWMCGIYTGLARQSLQKKYHLKNSPCDPCLVHCCMHWCALCQEHREMKGRLSDNFVMPMTVVNPPPVQEMNSFNENRNSSPPSGISTNLEMQTL
;
A
#
# COMPACT_ATOMS: atom_id res chain seq x y z
N MET A 1 -13.75 -34.07 -11.89
CA MET A 1 -12.39 -34.34 -12.41
C MET A 1 -12.53 -34.93 -13.79
N VAL A 2 -12.13 -34.20 -14.83
CA VAL A 2 -11.84 -34.77 -16.14
C VAL A 2 -10.48 -34.22 -16.52
N ASP A 3 -9.49 -35.11 -16.49
CA ASP A 3 -8.13 -34.90 -16.97
C ASP A 3 -8.16 -34.46 -18.44
N ALA A 4 -7.64 -33.29 -18.74
CA ALA A 4 -7.39 -32.86 -20.11
C ALA A 4 -6.07 -33.48 -20.60
N HIS A 5 -6.06 -34.80 -20.77
CA HIS A 5 -4.94 -35.47 -21.42
C HIS A 5 -4.90 -35.01 -22.89
N SER A 6 -3.82 -34.35 -23.31
CA SER A 6 -3.63 -33.97 -24.70
C SER A 6 -3.61 -35.22 -25.58
N ARG A 7 -4.72 -35.46 -26.27
CA ARG A 7 -4.88 -36.62 -27.15
C ARG A 7 -4.25 -36.28 -28.50
N TYR A 8 -3.06 -36.78 -28.75
CA TYR A 8 -2.46 -36.72 -30.09
C TYR A 8 -3.27 -37.62 -31.03
N VAL A 9 -4.00 -37.00 -31.95
CA VAL A 9 -4.76 -37.70 -32.98
C VAL A 9 -3.80 -38.05 -34.12
N LYS A 10 -3.53 -39.34 -34.30
CA LYS A 10 -2.75 -39.86 -35.43
C LYS A 10 -3.66 -39.83 -36.66
N LEU A 11 -3.37 -38.94 -37.61
CA LEU A 11 -4.13 -38.81 -38.85
C LEU A 11 -3.86 -40.02 -39.76
N THR A 12 -4.82 -40.94 -39.82
CA THR A 12 -4.90 -41.97 -40.87
C THR A 12 -5.65 -41.40 -42.08
N LYS A 13 -5.28 -41.87 -43.27
CA LYS A 13 -5.66 -41.35 -44.59
C LYS A 13 -7.18 -41.36 -44.89
N ASP A 14 -7.97 -42.02 -44.05
CA ASP A 14 -9.41 -42.23 -44.25
C ASP A 14 -10.26 -41.49 -43.19
N GLN A 15 -10.04 -40.18 -43.01
CA GLN A 15 -11.00 -39.32 -42.29
C GLN A 15 -11.86 -38.56 -43.30
N ASP A 16 -13.19 -38.63 -43.13
CA ASP A 16 -14.18 -37.78 -43.79
C ASP A 16 -13.76 -36.30 -43.73
N PRO A 17 -14.15 -35.44 -44.70
CA PRO A 17 -13.67 -34.07 -44.75
C PRO A 17 -14.08 -33.31 -43.49
N LEU A 18 -13.13 -33.18 -42.57
CA LEU A 18 -13.19 -32.27 -41.45
C LEU A 18 -13.25 -30.87 -42.03
N GLN A 19 -14.29 -30.14 -41.63
CA GLN A 19 -14.64 -28.76 -42.00
C GLN A 19 -13.53 -27.98 -42.70
N ASP A 20 -13.82 -27.55 -43.92
CA ASP A 20 -12.95 -26.69 -44.72
C ASP A 20 -12.57 -25.44 -43.93
N ILE A 21 -11.34 -25.42 -43.42
CA ILE A 21 -10.75 -24.23 -42.79
C ILE A 21 -10.62 -23.17 -43.88
N GLN A 22 -11.35 -22.05 -43.77
CA GLN A 22 -11.26 -21.02 -44.80
C GLN A 22 -9.89 -20.32 -44.76
N PRO A 23 -9.28 -20.01 -45.91
CA PRO A 23 -8.00 -19.30 -45.96
C PRO A 23 -8.11 -17.94 -45.26
N GLY A 24 -7.52 -17.82 -44.07
CA GLY A 24 -7.54 -16.58 -43.28
C GLY A 24 -8.03 -16.75 -41.83
N GLU A 25 -8.77 -17.82 -41.51
CA GLU A 25 -9.23 -18.07 -40.13
C GLU A 25 -8.07 -18.31 -39.16
N LEU A 26 -6.99 -18.97 -39.62
CA LEU A 26 -5.81 -19.24 -38.79
C LEU A 26 -4.98 -17.99 -38.48
N ASN A 27 -5.18 -16.89 -39.22
CA ASN A 27 -4.51 -15.62 -38.98
C ASN A 27 -5.36 -14.65 -38.16
N GLN A 28 -6.50 -15.09 -37.63
CA GLN A 28 -7.26 -14.26 -36.71
C GLN A 28 -6.51 -14.16 -35.37
N PRO A 29 -6.40 -12.95 -34.79
CA PRO A 29 -5.83 -12.77 -33.47
C PRO A 29 -6.68 -13.55 -32.46
N ILE A 30 -6.05 -14.50 -31.78
CA ILE A 30 -6.68 -15.22 -30.67
C ILE A 30 -6.91 -14.20 -29.56
N ASP A 31 -8.17 -13.91 -29.25
CA ASP A 31 -8.50 -13.13 -28.06
C ASP A 31 -8.17 -13.98 -26.84
N VAL A 32 -7.11 -13.60 -26.12
CA VAL A 32 -6.71 -14.27 -24.89
C VAL A 32 -7.28 -13.43 -23.74
N PRO A 33 -8.29 -13.90 -22.99
CA PRO A 33 -8.88 -13.16 -21.88
C PRO A 33 -7.84 -12.73 -20.82
N GLN A 34 -6.72 -13.44 -20.73
CA GLN A 34 -5.55 -13.13 -19.90
C GLN A 34 -4.89 -11.77 -20.21
N LEU A 35 -5.14 -11.17 -21.38
CA LEU A 35 -4.63 -9.84 -21.75
C LEU A 35 -5.46 -8.69 -21.14
N HIS A 36 -6.70 -8.96 -20.72
CA HIS A 36 -7.61 -7.96 -20.14
C HIS A 36 -7.58 -7.91 -18.60
N LEU A 37 -6.85 -8.79 -17.93
CA LEU A 37 -6.69 -8.69 -16.48
C LEU A 37 -5.83 -7.47 -16.14
N GLY A 38 -6.30 -6.67 -15.18
CA GLY A 38 -5.55 -5.56 -14.62
C GLY A 38 -4.15 -6.02 -14.23
N LYS A 39 -3.13 -5.25 -14.55
CA LYS A 39 -1.74 -5.57 -14.19
C LYS A 39 -1.34 -4.77 -12.97
N CYS A 40 -0.49 -5.36 -12.13
CA CYS A 40 0.14 -4.64 -11.03
C CYS A 40 1.02 -3.50 -11.59
N ASN A 41 0.86 -2.29 -11.05
CA ASN A 41 1.61 -1.12 -11.50
C ASN A 41 3.11 -1.18 -11.15
N GLU A 42 3.50 -2.01 -10.17
CA GLU A 42 4.91 -2.11 -9.73
C GLU A 42 5.64 -3.28 -10.40
N CYS A 43 5.04 -4.47 -10.45
CA CYS A 43 5.69 -5.67 -10.98
C CYS A 43 5.15 -6.14 -12.34
N GLY A 44 4.07 -5.54 -12.86
CA GLY A 44 3.49 -5.88 -14.16
C GLY A 44 2.77 -7.23 -14.24
N GLN A 45 2.69 -7.97 -13.13
CA GLN A 45 2.00 -9.26 -13.06
C GLN A 45 0.49 -9.09 -13.25
N ALA A 46 -0.16 -10.09 -13.86
CA ALA A 46 -1.61 -10.15 -13.96
C ALA A 46 -2.21 -10.27 -12.56
N LEU A 47 -3.12 -9.35 -12.22
CA LEU A 47 -3.87 -9.39 -10.97
C LEU A 47 -4.93 -10.50 -11.05
N PRO A 48 -5.21 -11.21 -9.95
CA PRO A 48 -6.32 -12.16 -9.90
C PRO A 48 -7.65 -11.51 -10.32
N GLU A 49 -8.57 -12.28 -10.89
CA GLU A 49 -9.91 -11.78 -11.31
C GLU A 49 -10.74 -11.23 -10.13
N ASN A 50 -10.47 -11.71 -8.91
CA ASN A 50 -11.06 -11.22 -7.66
C ASN A 50 -10.26 -10.12 -6.97
N PHE A 51 -9.28 -9.52 -7.65
CA PHE A 51 -8.52 -8.40 -7.08
C PHE A 51 -9.40 -7.15 -7.05
N GLU A 52 -9.88 -6.80 -5.88
CA GLU A 52 -10.34 -5.45 -5.61
C GLU A 52 -9.14 -4.63 -5.12
N PRO A 53 -8.87 -3.45 -5.71
CA PRO A 53 -7.91 -2.53 -5.12
C PRO A 53 -8.38 -2.23 -3.68
N PRO A 54 -7.45 -2.13 -2.70
CA PRO A 54 -7.84 -1.79 -1.34
C PRO A 54 -8.74 -0.56 -1.37
N ALA A 55 -9.96 -0.71 -0.86
CA ALA A 55 -10.92 0.38 -0.83
C ALA A 55 -10.29 1.56 -0.09
N ALA A 56 -10.60 2.79 -0.50
CA ALA A 56 -10.08 3.97 0.16
C ALA A 56 -10.60 4.03 1.61
N GLU A 57 -9.81 3.51 2.55
CA GLU A 57 -10.13 3.41 3.96
C GLU A 57 -10.40 4.81 4.51
N PRO A 58 -11.47 5.02 5.29
CA PRO A 58 -11.67 6.31 5.94
C PRO A 58 -10.56 6.56 6.96
N TRP A 59 -10.30 7.84 7.23
CA TRP A 59 -9.50 8.23 8.39
C TRP A 59 -10.21 7.75 9.65
N THR A 60 -9.48 7.06 10.53
CA THR A 60 -10.00 6.65 11.84
C THR A 60 -9.93 7.80 12.85
N THR A 61 -9.01 8.73 12.60
CA THR A 61 -8.75 9.90 13.45
C THR A 61 -9.31 11.19 12.85
N GLY A 62 -9.93 12.02 13.70
CA GLY A 62 -10.46 13.32 13.30
C GLY A 62 -9.38 14.41 13.23
N ILE A 63 -9.49 15.32 12.27
CA ILE A 63 -8.55 16.46 12.12
C ILE A 63 -8.53 17.36 13.37
N PHE A 64 -9.67 17.56 14.04
CA PHE A 64 -9.76 18.36 15.27
C PHE A 64 -9.51 17.57 16.56
N GLY A 65 -9.21 16.27 16.46
CA GLY A 65 -9.03 15.38 17.62
C GLY A 65 -7.66 15.49 18.29
N CYS A 66 -6.96 16.62 18.21
CA CYS A 66 -5.57 16.73 18.68
C CYS A 66 -5.40 16.34 20.16
N ALA A 67 -6.40 16.65 20.99
CA ALA A 67 -6.39 16.35 22.41
C ALA A 67 -6.70 14.88 22.76
N GLU A 68 -7.03 14.03 21.78
CA GLU A 68 -7.28 12.60 21.98
C GLU A 68 -5.99 11.83 22.36
N ASP A 69 -4.82 12.33 21.95
CA ASP A 69 -3.51 11.84 22.41
C ASP A 69 -2.74 13.00 23.06
N THR A 70 -2.68 12.97 24.39
CA THR A 70 -2.06 14.03 25.18
C THR A 70 -0.57 14.17 24.84
N GLU A 71 0.17 13.08 24.69
CA GLU A 71 1.61 13.16 24.40
C GLU A 71 1.87 13.75 23.01
N SER A 72 1.12 13.32 22.00
CA SER A 72 1.21 13.90 20.66
C SER A 72 0.84 15.38 20.67
N CYS A 73 -0.21 15.75 21.43
CA CYS A 73 -0.68 17.12 21.60
C CYS A 73 0.36 18.03 22.27
N TRP A 74 1.03 17.59 23.34
CA TRP A 74 2.12 18.39 23.91
C TRP A 74 3.32 18.44 22.96
N THR A 75 3.65 17.31 22.34
CA THR A 75 4.85 17.21 21.52
C THR A 75 4.82 18.19 20.37
N GLY A 76 3.77 18.24 19.53
CA GLY A 76 3.86 19.20 18.43
C GLY A 76 3.33 20.61 18.73
N LEU A 77 2.76 20.88 19.91
CA LEU A 77 2.49 22.25 20.34
C LEU A 77 3.83 22.95 20.67
N PHE A 78 4.74 22.24 21.33
CA PHE A 78 6.03 22.79 21.75
C PHE A 78 7.20 22.40 20.84
N CYS A 79 7.08 21.29 20.11
CA CYS A 79 8.11 20.71 19.25
C CYS A 79 7.49 20.08 17.98
N PRO A 80 6.82 20.88 17.11
CA PRO A 80 6.17 20.36 15.89
C PRO A 80 7.15 19.66 14.95
N CYS A 81 8.41 20.13 14.89
CA CYS A 81 9.47 19.50 14.10
C CYS A 81 9.79 18.07 14.54
N VAL A 82 9.73 17.77 15.84
CA VAL A 82 9.96 16.42 16.39
C VAL A 82 8.80 15.51 16.03
N LEU A 83 7.57 15.99 16.19
CA LEU A 83 6.37 15.23 15.83
C LEU A 83 6.36 14.91 14.33
N PHE A 84 6.66 15.90 13.49
CA PHE A 84 6.81 15.72 12.05
C PHE A 84 7.94 14.74 11.71
N GLY A 85 9.09 14.84 12.38
CA GLY A 85 10.20 13.92 12.16
C GLY A 85 9.84 12.46 12.47
N ARG A 86 9.16 12.23 13.60
CA ARG A 86 8.65 10.90 13.98
C ARG A 86 7.60 10.38 13.00
N ASN A 87 6.76 11.27 12.46
CA ASN A 87 5.80 10.91 11.43
C ASN A 87 6.50 10.40 10.17
N ILE A 88 7.55 11.07 9.71
CA ILE A 88 8.33 10.64 8.55
C ILE A 88 9.06 9.33 8.82
N GLU A 89 9.65 9.14 9.99
CA GLU A 89 10.30 7.87 10.37
C GLU A 89 9.31 6.71 10.37
N SER A 90 8.09 6.91 10.87
CA SER A 90 7.03 5.90 10.80
C SER A 90 6.53 5.64 9.37
N LEU A 91 6.69 6.61 8.47
CA LEU A 91 6.35 6.48 7.05
C LEU A 91 7.45 5.76 6.27
N ARG A 92 8.71 6.04 6.59
CA ARG A 92 9.91 5.68 5.82
C ARG A 92 10.94 5.01 6.73
N ASP A 93 11.08 3.70 6.58
CA ASP A 93 11.97 2.89 7.43
C ASP A 93 13.47 3.19 7.21
N ASP A 94 13.83 3.83 6.09
CA ASP A 94 15.20 4.18 5.71
C ASP A 94 15.65 5.58 6.19
N THR A 95 14.71 6.37 6.73
CA THR A 95 14.95 7.78 7.06
C THR A 95 14.83 7.99 8.57
N PRO A 96 15.93 8.26 9.31
CA PRO A 96 15.86 8.53 10.74
C PRO A 96 15.10 9.84 11.00
N TRP A 97 14.33 9.91 12.10
CA TRP A 97 13.48 11.06 12.40
C TRP A 97 14.22 12.41 12.52
N THR A 98 15.51 12.38 12.85
CA THR A 98 16.33 13.58 13.06
C THR A 98 16.53 14.39 11.78
N THR A 99 16.66 13.74 10.62
CA THR A 99 16.85 14.40 9.33
C THR A 99 15.66 15.30 8.95
N PRO A 100 14.41 14.80 8.85
CA PRO A 100 13.23 15.63 8.60
C PRO A 100 12.96 16.63 9.73
N CYS A 101 13.25 16.28 10.98
CA CYS A 101 13.12 17.19 12.12
C CYS A 101 14.03 18.41 11.99
N ILE A 102 15.33 18.20 11.71
CA ILE A 102 16.31 19.30 11.55
C ILE A 102 15.94 20.18 10.35
N CYS A 103 15.55 19.56 9.23
CA CYS A 103 15.09 20.30 8.06
C CYS A 103 13.90 21.20 8.39
N HIS A 104 12.88 20.67 9.07
CA HIS A 104 11.71 21.43 9.49
C HIS A 104 12.08 22.54 10.48
N ALA A 105 12.90 22.22 11.50
CA ALA A 105 13.34 23.19 12.50
C ALA A 105 14.12 24.35 11.89
N ILE A 106 15.00 24.09 10.92
CA ILE A 106 15.77 25.16 10.25
C ILE A 106 14.86 25.99 9.33
N CYS A 107 14.08 25.34 8.48
CA CYS A 107 13.31 26.02 7.44
C CYS A 107 12.10 26.80 7.98
N VAL A 108 11.48 26.32 9.06
CA VAL A 108 10.25 26.91 9.61
C VAL A 108 10.58 27.72 10.87
N GLU A 109 11.06 27.06 11.92
CA GLU A 109 11.33 27.71 13.22
C GLU A 109 12.52 28.66 13.13
N GLY A 110 13.61 28.23 12.48
CA GLY A 110 14.81 29.02 12.27
C GLY A 110 14.55 30.27 11.41
N GLY A 111 13.74 30.14 10.37
CA GLY A 111 13.32 31.26 9.53
C GLY A 111 12.53 32.32 10.30
N MET A 112 11.55 31.90 11.12
CA MET A 112 10.77 32.80 11.98
C MET A 112 11.63 33.46 13.07
N ALA A 113 12.52 32.69 13.71
CA ALA A 113 13.42 33.20 14.74
C ALA A 113 14.38 34.24 14.16
N LEU A 114 14.95 33.97 12.98
CA LEU A 114 15.83 34.91 12.28
C LEU A 114 15.07 36.19 11.89
N ALA A 115 13.88 36.07 11.30
CA ALA A 115 13.04 37.22 10.95
C ALA A 115 12.72 38.09 12.16
N THR A 116 12.38 37.47 13.29
CA THR A 116 12.10 38.17 14.56
C THR A 116 13.34 38.88 15.10
N ALA A 117 14.48 38.19 15.12
CA ALA A 117 15.75 38.79 15.55
C ALA A 117 16.14 39.97 14.66
N THR A 118 15.98 39.86 13.34
CA THR A 118 16.23 40.96 12.40
C THR A 118 15.31 42.15 12.69
N ALA A 119 14.01 41.92 12.92
CA ALA A 119 13.06 42.98 13.25
C ALA A 119 13.42 43.70 14.57
N VAL A 120 13.88 42.97 15.59
CA VAL A 120 14.23 43.51 16.91
C VAL A 120 15.56 44.28 16.89
N PHE A 121 16.61 43.71 16.30
CA PHE A 121 17.97 44.26 16.39
C PHE A 121 18.31 45.28 15.30
N HIS A 122 17.72 45.14 14.10
CA HIS A 122 18.06 45.99 12.96
C HIS A 122 16.95 46.94 12.54
N GLY A 123 15.76 46.82 13.16
CA GLY A 123 14.58 47.59 12.77
C GLY A 123 13.98 47.11 11.45
N ILE A 124 12.77 47.58 11.16
CA ILE A 124 11.99 47.20 9.99
C ILE A 124 12.07 48.33 8.95
N ASP A 125 13.09 48.30 8.09
CA ASP A 125 13.09 49.10 6.86
C ASP A 125 12.09 48.49 5.86
N PRO A 126 11.33 49.28 5.08
CA PRO A 126 10.36 48.76 4.11
C PRO A 126 10.95 47.75 3.11
N LYS A 127 12.23 47.87 2.71
CA LYS A 127 12.87 46.87 1.84
C LYS A 127 13.18 45.57 2.58
N THR A 128 13.68 45.68 3.81
CA THR A 128 13.95 44.51 4.67
C THR A 128 12.66 43.78 5.04
N SER A 129 11.59 44.52 5.33
CA SER A 129 10.26 43.97 5.58
C SER A 129 9.73 43.19 4.38
N PHE A 130 9.88 43.73 3.17
CA PHE A 130 9.43 43.07 1.95
C PHE A 130 10.17 41.74 1.74
N LEU A 131 11.50 41.74 1.90
CA LEU A 131 12.33 40.54 1.77
C LEU A 131 12.02 39.49 2.85
N ILE A 132 11.79 39.93 4.10
CA ILE A 132 11.39 39.03 5.19
C ILE A 132 10.02 38.41 4.89
N CYS A 133 9.04 39.21 4.47
CA CYS A 133 7.71 38.71 4.13
C CYS A 133 7.76 37.72 2.95
N GLU A 134 8.51 38.04 1.88
CA GLU A 134 8.69 37.13 0.74
C GLU A 134 9.35 35.81 1.17
N GLY A 135 10.42 35.88 1.97
CA GLY A 135 11.12 34.71 2.49
C GLY A 135 10.23 33.84 3.39
N LEU A 136 9.46 34.45 4.30
CA LEU A 136 8.53 33.73 5.17
C LEU A 136 7.38 33.08 4.38
N LEU A 137 6.84 33.77 3.39
CA LEU A 137 5.80 33.21 2.52
C LEU A 137 6.32 32.03 1.70
N PHE A 138 7.53 32.14 1.15
CA PHE A 138 8.16 31.06 0.40
C PHE A 138 8.48 29.86 1.30
N ALA A 139 9.07 30.09 2.48
CA ALA A 139 9.36 29.03 3.45
C ALA A 139 8.08 28.33 3.94
N TRP A 140 7.02 29.10 4.24
CA TRP A 140 5.71 28.58 4.61
C TRP A 140 5.10 27.71 3.51
N TRP A 141 5.12 28.20 2.27
CA TRP A 141 4.60 27.45 1.12
C TRP A 141 5.36 26.14 0.88
N MET A 142 6.70 26.19 0.92
CA MET A 142 7.55 25.00 0.77
C MET A 142 7.32 23.99 1.89
N CYS A 143 7.14 24.46 3.14
CA CYS A 143 6.78 23.60 4.26
C CYS A 143 5.42 22.93 4.04
N GLY A 144 4.41 23.68 3.59
CA GLY A 144 3.08 23.17 3.26
C GLY A 144 3.10 22.11 2.16
N ILE A 145 3.92 22.30 1.11
CA ILE A 145 4.10 21.28 0.06
C ILE A 145 4.77 20.04 0.64
N TYR A 146 5.87 20.19 1.38
CA TYR A 146 6.63 19.05 1.90
C TYR A 146 5.80 18.19 2.87
N THR A 147 5.08 18.83 3.77
CA THR A 147 4.16 18.17 4.71
C THR A 147 2.93 17.58 4.00
N GLY A 148 2.41 18.27 2.98
CA GLY A 148 1.37 17.74 2.08
C GLY A 148 1.79 16.48 1.33
N LEU A 149 3.03 16.42 0.83
CA LEU A 149 3.60 15.22 0.18
C LEU A 149 3.78 14.07 1.17
N ALA A 150 4.15 14.37 2.42
CA ALA A 150 4.19 13.36 3.48
C ALA A 150 2.79 12.80 3.77
N ARG A 151 1.77 13.66 3.83
CA ARG A 151 0.37 13.25 3.98
C ARG A 151 -0.12 12.38 2.80
N GLN A 152 0.25 12.72 1.58
CA GLN A 152 -0.07 11.89 0.41
C GLN A 152 0.64 10.53 0.47
N SER A 153 1.88 10.50 0.94
CA SER A 153 2.63 9.26 1.15
C SER A 153 1.94 8.39 2.20
N LEU A 154 1.43 8.98 3.28
CA LEU A 154 0.63 8.32 4.30
C LEU A 154 -0.66 7.73 3.73
N GLN A 155 -1.40 8.55 2.97
CA GLN A 155 -2.64 8.12 2.33
C GLN A 155 -2.40 6.97 1.35
N LYS A 156 -1.30 7.02 0.59
CA LYS A 156 -0.91 5.92 -0.29
C LYS A 156 -0.51 4.66 0.49
N LYS A 157 0.28 4.80 1.58
CA LYS A 157 0.76 3.68 2.40
C LYS A 157 -0.37 2.91 3.07
N TYR A 158 -1.39 3.60 3.56
CA TYR A 158 -2.53 3.00 4.28
C TYR A 158 -3.83 2.99 3.47
N HIS A 159 -3.76 3.24 2.16
CA HIS A 159 -4.91 3.32 1.26
C HIS A 159 -6.04 4.23 1.78
N LEU A 160 -5.69 5.38 2.38
CA LEU A 160 -6.67 6.27 2.99
C LEU A 160 -7.36 7.15 1.95
N LYS A 161 -8.60 7.51 2.24
CA LYS A 161 -9.36 8.50 1.46
C LYS A 161 -8.64 9.85 1.44
N ASN A 162 -8.68 10.50 0.28
CA ASN A 162 -8.25 11.89 0.13
C ASN A 162 -9.01 12.80 1.09
N SER A 163 -8.29 13.75 1.69
CA SER A 163 -8.91 14.78 2.52
C SER A 163 -9.80 15.68 1.64
N PRO A 164 -10.88 16.27 2.19
CA PRO A 164 -11.80 17.12 1.43
C PRO A 164 -11.14 18.41 0.88
N CYS A 165 -9.96 18.77 1.38
CA CYS A 165 -9.15 19.87 0.91
C CYS A 165 -7.81 19.37 0.37
N ASP A 166 -7.19 20.14 -0.53
CA ASP A 166 -5.85 19.87 -1.02
C ASP A 166 -4.87 19.67 0.17
N PRO A 167 -4.01 18.63 0.17
CA PRO A 167 -3.10 18.34 1.28
C PRO A 167 -2.24 19.54 1.71
N CYS A 168 -1.83 20.40 0.77
CA CYS A 168 -1.06 21.61 1.08
C CYS A 168 -1.92 22.63 1.85
N LEU A 169 -3.20 22.77 1.51
CA LEU A 169 -4.10 23.72 2.17
C LEU A 169 -4.40 23.30 3.62
N VAL A 170 -4.52 22.00 3.89
CA VAL A 170 -4.71 21.49 5.26
C VAL A 170 -3.52 21.85 6.14
N HIS A 171 -2.29 21.65 5.65
CA HIS A 171 -1.08 22.03 6.38
C HIS A 171 -0.86 23.55 6.44
N CYS A 172 -1.39 24.32 5.49
CA CYS A 172 -1.34 25.78 5.50
C CYS A 172 -2.30 26.41 6.53
N CYS A 173 -3.49 25.85 6.76
CA CYS A 173 -4.46 26.45 7.69
C CYS A 173 -4.51 25.76 9.05
N MET A 174 -4.11 24.49 9.11
CA MET A 174 -4.29 23.63 10.27
C MET A 174 -3.07 22.73 10.49
N HIS A 175 -1.87 23.28 10.31
CA HIS A 175 -0.60 22.55 10.39
C HIS A 175 -0.51 21.65 11.63
N TRP A 176 -0.78 22.23 12.79
CA TRP A 176 -0.75 21.56 14.08
C TRP A 176 -1.67 20.35 14.15
N CYS A 177 -2.92 20.56 13.74
CA CYS A 177 -3.96 19.55 13.76
C CYS A 177 -3.70 18.40 12.78
N ALA A 178 -3.20 18.75 11.60
CA ALA A 178 -2.82 17.78 10.58
C ALA A 178 -1.70 16.85 11.05
N LEU A 179 -0.64 17.41 11.65
CA LEU A 179 0.47 16.63 12.22
C LEU A 179 0.01 15.67 13.32
N CYS A 180 -0.85 16.15 14.23
CA CYS A 180 -1.42 15.31 15.28
C CYS A 180 -2.29 14.19 14.72
N GLN A 181 -3.15 14.51 13.75
CA GLN A 181 -4.01 13.50 13.10
C GLN A 181 -3.17 12.42 12.43
N GLU A 182 -2.17 12.80 11.63
CA GLU A 182 -1.28 11.87 10.93
C GLU A 182 -0.54 10.96 11.91
N HIS A 183 -0.03 11.51 13.01
CA HIS A 183 0.64 10.75 14.05
C HIS A 183 -0.28 9.70 14.69
N ARG A 184 -1.49 10.11 15.08
CA ARG A 184 -2.47 9.21 15.71
C ARG A 184 -2.92 8.11 14.74
N GLU A 185 -3.13 8.45 13.47
CA GLU A 185 -3.52 7.48 12.44
C GLU A 185 -2.45 6.39 12.27
N MET A 186 -1.17 6.79 12.18
CA MET A 186 -0.07 5.84 12.10
C MET A 186 0.05 4.98 13.36
N LYS A 187 -0.02 5.60 14.54
CA LYS A 187 0.06 4.91 15.83
C LYS A 187 -1.04 3.85 15.97
N GLY A 188 -2.29 4.20 15.64
CA GLY A 188 -3.42 3.27 15.68
C GLY A 188 -3.26 2.09 14.72
N ARG A 189 -2.84 2.35 13.48
CA ARG A 189 -2.65 1.28 12.49
C ARG A 189 -1.44 0.39 12.78
N LEU A 190 -0.38 0.92 13.40
CA LEU A 190 0.74 0.10 13.87
C LEU A 190 0.32 -0.85 15.00
N SER A 191 -0.51 -0.37 15.94
CA SER A 191 -1.04 -1.24 16.99
C SER A 191 -1.94 -2.35 16.43
N ASP A 192 -2.77 -2.05 15.43
CA ASP A 192 -3.66 -3.06 14.83
C ASP A 192 -2.88 -4.14 14.05
N ASN A 193 -1.81 -3.75 13.34
CA ASN A 193 -0.95 -4.70 12.64
C ASN A 193 -0.27 -5.71 13.58
N PHE A 194 0.08 -5.30 14.81
CA PHE A 194 0.67 -6.21 15.80
C PHE A 194 -0.34 -7.26 16.32
N VAL A 195 -1.63 -6.97 16.24
CA VAL A 195 -2.70 -7.82 16.80
C VAL A 195 -3.21 -8.87 15.80
N MET A 196 -2.92 -8.74 14.49
CA MET A 196 -3.32 -9.73 13.49
C MET A 196 -2.45 -11.00 13.57
N PRO A 197 -3.01 -12.20 13.82
CA PRO A 197 -2.23 -13.44 13.77
C PRO A 197 -1.74 -13.66 12.34
N MET A 198 -0.43 -13.90 12.17
CA MET A 198 0.15 -14.27 10.87
C MET A 198 -0.65 -15.42 10.27
N THR A 199 -1.23 -15.20 9.08
CA THR A 199 -1.87 -16.26 8.31
C THR A 199 -0.78 -17.22 7.84
N VAL A 200 -0.68 -18.37 8.50
CA VAL A 200 0.18 -19.47 8.06
C VAL A 200 -0.38 -19.98 6.73
N VAL A 201 0.23 -19.56 5.63
CA VAL A 201 0.00 -20.17 4.32
C VAL A 201 0.69 -21.53 4.35
N ASN A 202 -0.08 -22.58 4.63
CA ASN A 202 0.46 -23.93 4.53
C ASN A 202 0.87 -24.20 3.08
N PRO A 203 2.10 -24.70 2.84
CA PRO A 203 2.53 -25.04 1.49
C PRO A 203 1.58 -26.10 0.91
N PRO A 204 1.24 -26.01 -0.39
CA PRO A 204 0.45 -27.05 -1.03
C PRO A 204 1.17 -28.39 -0.86
N PRO A 205 0.44 -29.49 -0.61
CA PRO A 205 1.04 -30.80 -0.44
C PRO A 205 1.88 -31.13 -1.68
N VAL A 206 3.08 -31.65 -1.45
CA VAL A 206 4.01 -32.02 -2.53
C VAL A 206 3.29 -32.99 -3.46
N GLN A 207 2.95 -32.53 -4.67
CA GLN A 207 2.41 -33.39 -5.71
C GLN A 207 3.54 -34.25 -6.25
N GLU A 208 3.62 -35.50 -5.79
CA GLU A 208 4.49 -36.49 -6.40
C GLU A 208 3.91 -36.91 -7.76
N MET A 209 4.67 -36.63 -8.83
CA MET A 209 4.36 -37.12 -10.17
C MET A 209 4.84 -38.58 -10.27
N ASN A 210 3.95 -39.51 -10.00
CA ASN A 210 4.20 -40.94 -10.18
C ASN A 210 4.08 -41.31 -11.67
N SER A 211 5.21 -41.40 -12.38
CA SER A 211 5.28 -42.01 -13.71
C SER A 211 5.31 -43.54 -13.58
N PHE A 212 4.16 -44.19 -13.39
CA PHE A 212 4.10 -45.66 -13.36
C PHE A 212 3.98 -46.25 -14.77
N ASN A 213 4.99 -47.05 -15.09
CA ASN A 213 5.14 -47.96 -16.21
C ASN A 213 3.93 -48.92 -16.26
N GLU A 214 3.15 -48.90 -17.34
CA GLU A 214 2.14 -49.93 -17.60
C GLU A 214 2.83 -51.26 -17.94
N ASN A 215 2.70 -52.26 -17.07
CA ASN A 215 2.52 -53.63 -17.55
C ASN A 215 2.01 -54.61 -16.48
N ARG A 216 1.00 -55.40 -16.91
CA ARG A 216 0.48 -56.70 -16.41
C ARG A 216 -0.72 -56.72 -15.45
N ASN A 217 -1.87 -57.08 -16.04
CA ASN A 217 -2.78 -58.19 -15.72
C ASN A 217 -3.03 -58.55 -14.24
N SER A 218 -4.26 -58.41 -13.74
CA SER A 218 -5.36 -59.42 -13.79
C SER A 218 -6.36 -59.26 -12.62
N SER A 219 -7.64 -59.12 -12.99
CA SER A 219 -8.90 -59.52 -12.32
C SER A 219 -9.29 -58.93 -10.93
N PRO A 220 -10.59 -58.65 -10.68
CA PRO A 220 -11.08 -58.08 -9.43
C PRO A 220 -11.57 -59.16 -8.44
N PRO A 221 -11.61 -58.87 -7.12
CA PRO A 221 -12.54 -59.56 -6.23
C PRO A 221 -13.56 -58.60 -5.60
N SER A 222 -14.82 -58.99 -5.74
CA SER A 222 -15.94 -58.61 -4.90
C SER A 222 -15.74 -59.12 -3.46
N GLY A 223 -16.24 -58.40 -2.45
CA GLY A 223 -16.33 -58.95 -1.08
C GLY A 223 -16.73 -57.94 -0.01
N ILE A 224 -17.98 -58.05 0.45
CA ILE A 224 -18.60 -57.37 1.60
C ILE A 224 -18.13 -58.04 2.92
N SER A 225 -17.82 -57.25 3.97
CA SER A 225 -18.25 -57.50 5.37
C SER A 225 -17.77 -56.44 6.37
N THR A 226 -18.55 -56.36 7.45
CA THR A 226 -18.80 -55.26 8.39
C THR A 226 -18.16 -55.41 9.78
N ASN A 227 -18.26 -54.33 10.57
CA ASN A 227 -18.13 -54.15 12.04
C ASN A 227 -16.70 -53.99 12.58
N LEU A 228 -16.30 -52.88 13.21
CA LEU A 228 -16.80 -52.18 14.43
C LEU A 228 -16.55 -52.99 15.72
N GLU A 229 -15.45 -52.66 16.42
CA GLU A 229 -15.48 -52.57 17.89
C GLU A 229 -14.37 -51.68 18.43
N MET A 230 -14.74 -50.94 19.47
CA MET A 230 -14.01 -49.94 20.22
C MET A 230 -13.79 -50.52 21.61
N GLN A 231 -12.57 -50.53 22.15
CA GLN A 231 -12.41 -50.32 23.59
C GLN A 231 -11.01 -49.92 24.03
N THR A 232 -11.06 -48.98 24.95
CA THR A 232 -10.04 -48.28 25.73
C THR A 232 -9.46 -49.13 26.84
N LEU A 233 -8.19 -48.88 27.17
CA LEU A 233 -7.74 -48.57 28.52
C LEU A 233 -6.62 -47.53 28.43
#